data_AF-A0A1U7GNU5-F1
#
_entry.id   AF-A0A1U7GNU5-F1
#
_cell.length_a   1.000
_cell.length_b   1.000
_cell.length_c   1.000
_cell.angle_alpha   90.00
_cell.angle_beta   90.00
_cell.angle_gamma   90.00
#
_symmetry.space_group_name_H-M   'P 1'
#
loop_
_entity.id
_entity.type
_entity.pdbx_description
1 polymer ?
#
loop_
_entity_poly.entity_id
_entity_poly.type
_entity_poly.pdbx_seq_one_letter_code
_entity_poly.pdbx_strand_id
1 'polypeptide(L)'
;MLLTITTTHRPATDLGHLLHKHPGRFQSYDLSFGRAHAFYPEAAEDRCAACLLLDVDPVGMVRGKGRAEGLLDQYVNDRPYVAGSFLSVAISQVYGSALQGRCKDRPELASTPIPLEARLDVLPVRGGERFLRAVFEPLGYSVEATRHPLDERFPEWGESPYFSVAVSKDTTLSELLTHLYVLVPVFDNQKHYFVGDDETEKLLARGGDWLANHPEKEEIARRYLKHRPSLYREALARLVREEQPAEARDEKAPGDRAEEVLERPLSLHEQRIGA
;
A
#
# COMPACT_ATOMS: atom_id res chain seq x y z
N MET A 1 0.98 10.69 8.29
CA MET A 1 1.65 10.18 7.07
C MET A 1 0.91 10.65 5.82
N LEU A 2 1.57 10.83 4.67
CA LEU A 2 1.00 11.41 3.44
C LEU A 2 1.31 10.55 2.19
N LEU A 3 0.28 10.28 1.39
CA LEU A 3 0.38 9.84 -0.01
C LEU A 3 -0.24 10.94 -0.89
N THR A 4 0.51 11.43 -1.87
CA THR A 4 -0.01 12.38 -2.87
C THR A 4 0.01 11.73 -4.25
N ILE A 5 -1.09 11.79 -4.98
CA ILE A 5 -1.20 11.33 -6.36
C ILE A 5 -1.47 12.55 -7.23
N THR A 6 -0.60 12.79 -8.21
CA THR A 6 -0.65 13.95 -9.10
C THR A 6 -0.82 13.50 -10.54
N THR A 7 -1.55 14.27 -11.33
CA THR A 7 -1.60 14.12 -12.79
C THR A 7 -1.54 15.47 -13.50
N THR A 8 -1.02 15.45 -14.72
CA THR A 8 -1.03 16.55 -15.68
C THR A 8 -1.85 16.22 -16.94
N HIS A 9 -2.64 15.13 -16.90
CA HIS A 9 -3.68 14.86 -17.88
C HIS A 9 -4.60 16.08 -18.02
N ARG A 10 -5.25 16.28 -19.17
CA ARG A 10 -6.17 17.41 -19.37
C ARG A 10 -7.58 16.94 -19.72
N PRO A 11 -8.59 17.28 -18.90
CA PRO A 11 -8.52 18.10 -17.69
C PRO A 11 -7.98 17.31 -16.48
N ALA A 12 -7.02 17.86 -15.73
CA ALA A 12 -6.38 17.15 -14.61
C ALA A 12 -7.37 16.88 -13.47
N THR A 13 -8.41 17.70 -13.36
CA THR A 13 -9.51 17.53 -12.41
C THR A 13 -10.28 16.22 -12.57
N ASP A 14 -10.17 15.53 -13.73
CA ASP A 14 -10.75 14.20 -13.91
C ASP A 14 -10.17 13.16 -12.92
N LEU A 15 -9.02 13.43 -12.30
CA LEU A 15 -8.49 12.66 -11.17
C LEU A 15 -9.53 12.51 -10.04
N GLY A 16 -10.39 13.53 -9.83
CA GLY A 16 -11.49 13.47 -8.88
C GLY A 16 -12.53 12.40 -9.20
N HIS A 17 -12.90 12.26 -10.47
CA HIS A 17 -13.81 11.22 -10.93
C HIS A 17 -13.17 9.83 -10.82
N LEU A 18 -11.89 9.71 -11.18
CA LEU A 18 -11.17 8.44 -11.09
C LEU A 18 -11.05 7.94 -9.64
N LEU A 19 -10.75 8.82 -8.68
CA LEU A 19 -10.65 8.49 -7.25
C LEU A 19 -12.01 8.40 -6.52
N HIS A 20 -13.10 8.80 -7.19
CA HIS A 20 -14.42 8.99 -6.59
C HIS A 20 -14.36 9.92 -5.37
N LYS A 21 -13.59 11.00 -5.50
CA LYS A 21 -13.44 12.05 -4.49
C LYS A 21 -13.58 13.40 -5.16
N HIS A 22 -14.52 14.21 -4.67
CA HIS A 22 -14.77 15.51 -5.26
C HIS A 22 -13.67 16.51 -4.80
N PRO A 23 -12.98 17.22 -5.71
CA PRO A 23 -11.88 18.12 -5.33
C PRO A 23 -12.25 19.21 -4.32
N GLY A 24 -13.46 19.77 -4.44
CA GLY A 24 -14.00 20.76 -3.49
C GLY A 24 -14.50 20.20 -2.15
N ARG A 25 -14.23 18.93 -1.79
CA ARG A 25 -14.68 18.33 -0.53
C ARG A 25 -13.51 17.71 0.23
N PHE A 26 -13.35 18.14 1.48
CA PHE A 26 -12.53 17.43 2.46
C PHE A 26 -13.34 16.27 3.04
N GLN A 27 -12.81 15.05 2.96
CA GLN A 27 -13.50 13.84 3.45
C GLN A 27 -12.64 13.13 4.48
N SER A 28 -13.29 12.59 5.51
CA SER A 28 -12.64 11.82 6.57
C SER A 28 -13.29 10.46 6.71
N TYR A 29 -12.48 9.43 6.95
CA TYR A 29 -12.86 8.03 7.05
C TYR A 29 -12.29 7.47 8.35
N ASP A 30 -13.11 6.77 9.13
CA ASP A 30 -12.64 6.10 10.33
C ASP A 30 -12.02 4.75 9.95
N LEU A 31 -10.86 4.46 10.53
CA LEU A 31 -10.09 3.24 10.37
C LEU A 31 -9.93 2.58 11.74
N SER A 32 -9.66 1.28 11.78
CA SER A 32 -9.45 0.55 13.04
C SER A 32 -8.28 1.06 13.90
N PHE A 33 -7.34 1.78 13.27
CA PHE A 33 -6.14 2.33 13.88
C PHE A 33 -6.09 3.86 13.87
N GLY A 34 -7.19 4.55 13.54
CA GLY A 34 -7.24 6.02 13.48
C GLY A 34 -8.18 6.51 12.39
N ARG A 35 -7.74 7.51 11.62
CA ARG A 35 -8.53 8.12 10.55
C ARG A 35 -7.70 8.31 9.29
N ALA A 36 -8.37 8.34 8.15
CA ALA A 36 -7.83 8.80 6.88
C ALA A 36 -8.57 10.05 6.42
N HIS A 37 -7.82 10.99 5.85
CA HIS A 37 -8.33 12.22 5.29
C HIS A 37 -7.98 12.29 3.80
N ALA A 38 -9.00 12.45 2.96
CA ALA A 38 -8.85 12.63 1.52
C ALA A 38 -9.21 14.07 1.14
N PHE A 39 -8.28 14.76 0.48
CA PHE A 39 -8.46 16.15 0.05
C PHE A 39 -7.55 16.49 -1.13
N TYR A 40 -7.76 17.65 -1.74
CA TYR A 40 -7.02 18.09 -2.92
C TYR A 40 -6.26 19.38 -2.59
N PRO A 41 -4.94 19.33 -2.34
CA PRO A 41 -4.14 20.55 -2.21
C PRO A 41 -4.14 21.39 -3.50
N GLU A 42 -4.36 20.77 -4.66
CA GLU A 42 -4.35 21.44 -5.96
C GLU A 42 -5.35 20.77 -6.91
N ALA A 43 -6.16 21.58 -7.58
CA ALA A 43 -7.16 21.12 -8.54
C ALA A 43 -7.36 22.18 -9.64
N ALA A 44 -6.40 22.23 -10.56
CA ALA A 44 -6.43 23.05 -11.76
C ALA A 44 -6.64 22.18 -13.01
N GLU A 45 -6.92 22.80 -14.16
CA GLU A 45 -7.13 22.07 -15.43
C GLU A 45 -5.85 21.41 -15.96
N ASP A 46 -4.69 21.99 -15.68
CA ASP A 46 -3.37 21.55 -16.15
C ASP A 46 -2.63 20.66 -15.15
N ARG A 47 -2.99 20.76 -13.86
CA ARG A 47 -2.42 19.92 -12.80
C ARG A 47 -3.41 19.72 -11.65
N CYS A 48 -3.52 18.49 -11.19
CA CYS A 48 -4.39 18.11 -10.07
C CYS A 48 -3.63 17.15 -9.16
N ALA A 49 -3.68 17.40 -7.86
CA ALA A 49 -3.05 16.58 -6.84
C ALA A 49 -4.09 16.20 -5.78
N ALA A 50 -4.27 14.89 -5.60
CA ALA A 50 -5.08 14.30 -4.53
C ALA A 50 -4.16 13.83 -3.40
N CYS A 51 -4.54 14.11 -2.16
CA CYS A 51 -3.78 13.73 -0.97
C CYS A 51 -4.60 12.80 -0.09
N LEU A 52 -3.96 11.72 0.36
CA LEU A 52 -4.45 10.82 1.39
C LEU A 52 -3.52 10.95 2.62
N LEU A 53 -4.02 11.61 3.66
CA LEU A 53 -3.34 11.75 4.94
C LEU A 53 -3.88 10.70 5.91
N LEU A 54 -2.99 9.97 6.59
CA LEU A 54 -3.38 9.11 7.69
C LEU A 54 -3.03 9.76 9.01
N ASP A 55 -4.02 9.80 9.88
CA ASP A 55 -3.99 10.25 11.27
C ASP A 55 -4.19 9.02 12.17
N VAL A 56 -3.09 8.35 12.47
CA VAL A 56 -3.08 7.09 13.23
C VAL A 56 -3.11 7.40 14.72
N ASP A 57 -3.95 6.72 15.49
CA ASP A 57 -4.01 6.84 16.95
C ASP A 57 -3.02 5.86 17.63
N PRO A 58 -1.81 6.32 18.04
CA PRO A 58 -0.83 5.45 18.68
C PRO A 58 -1.32 4.83 19.98
N VAL A 59 -2.20 5.52 20.72
CA VAL A 59 -2.70 5.05 22.01
C VAL A 59 -3.80 4.02 21.82
N GLY A 60 -4.73 4.30 20.90
CA GLY A 60 -5.80 3.38 20.50
C GLY A 60 -5.25 2.05 19.95
N MET A 61 -4.15 2.09 19.20
CA MET A 61 -3.51 0.86 18.66
C MET A 61 -2.99 -0.11 19.74
N VAL A 62 -2.61 0.39 20.91
CA VAL A 62 -2.04 -0.41 22.02
C VAL A 62 -3.13 -0.83 23.02
N ARG A 63 -4.14 0.03 23.26
CA ARG A 63 -5.22 -0.23 24.20
C ARG A 63 -6.19 -1.29 23.64
N GLY A 64 -6.06 -2.52 24.13
CA GLY A 64 -6.93 -3.65 23.78
C GLY A 64 -6.18 -4.91 23.32
N LYS A 65 -4.88 -4.79 23.04
CA LYS A 65 -4.00 -5.93 22.78
C LYS A 65 -3.40 -6.41 24.10
N GLY A 66 -3.72 -7.63 24.50
CA GLY A 66 -3.16 -8.27 25.70
C GLY A 66 -1.63 -8.23 25.70
N ARG A 67 -1.04 -8.11 26.90
CA ARG A 67 0.40 -7.94 27.18
C ARG A 67 1.30 -8.70 26.19
N ALA A 68 1.93 -7.99 25.28
CA ALA A 68 3.15 -8.42 24.61
C ALA A 68 4.37 -7.78 25.30
N GLU A 69 5.50 -8.49 25.31
CA GLU A 69 6.76 -8.07 25.94
C GLU A 69 7.31 -6.78 25.30
N GLY A 70 7.73 -5.82 26.13
CA GLY A 70 8.26 -4.51 25.74
C GLY A 70 7.25 -3.36 25.91
N LEU A 71 7.23 -2.74 27.09
CA LEU A 71 6.27 -1.68 27.46
C LEU A 71 6.50 -0.33 26.74
N LEU A 72 7.66 -0.06 26.14
CA LEU A 72 7.99 1.26 25.57
C LEU A 72 7.84 1.32 24.05
N ASP A 73 8.33 0.31 23.32
CA ASP A 73 8.28 0.24 21.84
C ASP A 73 6.84 0.22 21.29
N GLN A 74 5.86 -0.13 22.13
CA GLN A 74 4.45 -0.09 21.77
C GLN A 74 3.90 1.34 21.71
N TYR A 75 4.36 2.23 22.59
CA TYR A 75 3.88 3.62 22.66
C TYR A 75 4.75 4.59 21.87
N VAL A 76 6.05 4.31 21.74
CA VAL A 76 7.00 5.14 20.99
C VAL A 76 7.56 4.31 19.84
N ASN A 77 6.97 4.51 18.67
CA ASN A 77 7.43 3.91 17.42
C ASN A 77 7.08 4.83 16.23
N ASP A 78 7.64 4.50 15.08
CA ASP A 78 7.51 5.24 13.83
C ASP A 78 6.20 4.99 13.09
N ARG A 79 5.43 3.97 13.48
CA ARG A 79 4.25 3.46 12.75
C ARG A 79 3.19 4.52 12.42
N PRO A 80 2.87 5.48 13.31
CA PRO A 80 1.91 6.54 12.98
C PRO A 80 2.38 7.49 11.87
N TYR A 81 3.69 7.49 11.59
CA TYR A 81 4.35 8.51 10.78
C TYR A 81 4.88 7.98 9.44
N VAL A 82 4.95 6.66 9.27
CA VAL A 82 5.60 5.99 8.12
C VAL A 82 4.62 5.32 7.16
N ALA A 83 4.93 5.36 5.86
CA ALA A 83 4.29 4.64 4.77
C ALA A 83 4.55 3.13 4.86
N GLY A 84 3.86 2.48 5.79
CA GLY A 84 3.83 1.03 5.95
C GLY A 84 2.49 0.43 5.53
N SER A 85 2.17 -0.74 6.10
CA SER A 85 0.95 -1.49 5.75
C SER A 85 -0.36 -0.75 6.02
N PHE A 86 -0.39 0.22 6.93
CA PHE A 86 -1.57 1.06 7.16
C PHE A 86 -1.96 1.88 5.94
N LEU A 87 -0.98 2.31 5.12
CA LEU A 87 -1.28 2.99 3.87
C LEU A 87 -2.02 2.07 2.90
N SER A 88 -1.61 0.80 2.77
CA SER A 88 -2.29 -0.16 1.90
C SER A 88 -3.75 -0.35 2.32
N VAL A 89 -4.03 -0.45 3.62
CA VAL A 89 -5.41 -0.53 4.14
C VAL A 89 -6.19 0.75 3.84
N ALA A 90 -5.59 1.92 4.04
CA ALA A 90 -6.25 3.18 3.72
C ALA A 90 -6.55 3.31 2.21
N ILE A 91 -5.65 2.81 1.34
CA ILE A 91 -5.89 2.76 -0.11
C ILE A 91 -7.09 1.86 -0.44
N SER A 92 -7.17 0.64 0.12
CA SER A 92 -8.29 -0.27 -0.18
C SER A 92 -9.62 0.31 0.28
N GLN A 93 -9.67 0.92 1.46
CA GLN A 93 -10.92 1.44 2.02
C GLN A 93 -11.35 2.77 1.40
N VAL A 94 -10.42 3.70 1.15
CA VAL A 94 -10.75 5.04 0.64
C VAL A 94 -10.85 5.06 -0.89
N TYR A 95 -10.00 4.30 -1.58
CA TYR A 95 -9.89 4.25 -3.04
C TYR A 95 -10.29 2.90 -3.65
N GLY A 96 -11.04 2.06 -2.94
CA GLY A 96 -11.41 0.71 -3.38
C GLY A 96 -12.06 0.62 -4.77
N SER A 97 -12.91 1.57 -5.14
CA SER A 97 -13.50 1.62 -6.50
C SER A 97 -12.45 1.89 -7.58
N ALA A 98 -11.52 2.82 -7.33
CA ALA A 98 -10.44 3.18 -8.24
C ALA A 98 -9.40 2.05 -8.37
N LEU A 99 -9.10 1.39 -7.24
CA LEU A 99 -8.23 0.21 -7.16
C LEU A 99 -8.77 -0.99 -7.96
N GLN A 100 -10.07 -1.00 -8.25
CA GLN A 100 -10.72 -2.02 -9.08
C GLN A 100 -10.91 -1.56 -10.54
N GLY A 101 -10.35 -0.42 -10.92
CA GLY A 101 -10.48 0.13 -12.27
C GLY A 101 -11.90 0.58 -12.63
N ARG A 102 -12.76 0.81 -11.63
CA ARG A 102 -14.17 1.18 -11.87
C ARG A 102 -14.33 2.69 -11.78
N CYS A 103 -14.81 3.33 -12.85
CA CYS A 103 -15.29 4.72 -12.83
C CYS A 103 -16.57 4.84 -13.66
N LYS A 104 -17.69 5.23 -13.04
CA LYS A 104 -18.98 5.36 -13.73
C LYS A 104 -19.06 6.63 -14.59
N ASP A 105 -18.47 7.71 -14.10
CA ASP A 105 -18.55 9.03 -14.75
C ASP A 105 -17.57 9.17 -15.94
N ARG A 106 -16.48 8.40 -15.90
CA ARG A 106 -15.37 8.40 -16.87
C ARG A 106 -14.84 6.98 -17.12
N PRO A 107 -15.65 6.06 -17.70
CA PRO A 107 -15.24 4.67 -17.88
C PRO A 107 -14.05 4.52 -18.83
N GLU A 108 -14.02 5.29 -19.92
CA GLU A 108 -12.92 5.28 -20.90
C GLU A 108 -11.59 5.70 -20.25
N LEU A 109 -11.62 6.76 -19.45
CA LEU A 109 -10.43 7.27 -18.76
C LEU A 109 -9.89 6.27 -17.73
N ALA A 110 -10.75 5.51 -17.05
CA ALA A 110 -10.30 4.49 -16.09
C ALA A 110 -9.45 3.39 -16.73
N SER A 111 -9.67 3.11 -18.02
CA SER A 111 -8.87 2.17 -18.82
C SER A 111 -7.74 2.81 -19.63
N THR A 112 -7.60 4.14 -19.56
CA THR A 112 -6.61 4.86 -20.36
C THR A 112 -5.36 5.16 -19.53
N PRO A 113 -4.16 4.83 -20.02
CA PRO A 113 -2.92 5.28 -19.42
C PRO A 113 -2.81 6.81 -19.44
N ILE A 114 -2.57 7.42 -18.29
CA ILE A 114 -2.38 8.86 -18.12
C ILE A 114 -1.09 9.13 -17.32
N PRO A 115 -0.48 10.31 -17.45
CA PRO A 115 0.71 10.65 -16.67
C PRO A 115 0.33 10.76 -15.19
N LEU A 116 0.86 9.83 -14.39
CA LEU A 116 0.63 9.78 -12.95
C LEU A 116 1.95 9.83 -12.21
N GLU A 117 1.94 10.56 -11.10
CA GLU A 117 3.01 10.59 -10.10
C GLU A 117 2.42 10.26 -8.74
N ALA A 118 3.05 9.36 -7.99
CA ALA A 118 2.76 9.11 -6.58
C ALA A 118 3.95 9.48 -5.71
N ARG A 119 3.70 10.30 -4.68
CA ARG A 119 4.70 10.74 -3.72
C ARG A 119 4.38 10.20 -2.32
N LEU A 120 5.38 9.58 -1.70
CA LEU A 120 5.39 9.04 -0.34
C LEU A 120 6.48 9.76 0.44
N ASP A 121 6.12 10.61 1.40
CA ASP A 121 7.12 11.46 2.07
C ASP A 121 8.00 10.72 3.08
N VAL A 122 7.48 9.65 3.70
CA VAL A 122 8.20 8.88 4.73
C VAL A 122 8.02 7.38 4.49
N LEU A 123 8.74 6.82 3.52
CA LEU A 123 8.77 5.39 3.24
C LEU A 123 9.96 4.72 3.95
N PRO A 124 9.74 3.77 4.87
CA PRO A 124 10.81 2.97 5.43
C PRO A 124 11.29 1.96 4.38
N VAL A 125 12.55 2.04 3.98
CA VAL A 125 13.13 1.16 2.96
C VAL A 125 14.24 0.32 3.59
N ARG A 126 13.87 -0.80 4.21
CA ARG A 126 14.83 -1.70 4.89
C ARG A 126 15.72 -2.50 3.93
N GLY A 127 15.64 -2.25 2.63
CA GLY A 127 16.56 -2.74 1.58
C GLY A 127 17.44 -1.66 0.94
N GLY A 128 17.34 -0.41 1.40
CA GLY A 128 18.01 0.75 0.80
C GLY A 128 17.48 1.13 -0.59
N GLU A 129 18.03 2.22 -1.14
CA GLU A 129 17.58 2.78 -2.42
C GLU A 129 17.71 1.80 -3.60
N ARG A 130 18.75 0.96 -3.61
CA ARG A 130 18.92 -0.05 -4.67
C ARG A 130 17.73 -0.99 -4.75
N PHE A 131 17.19 -1.42 -3.61
CA PHE A 131 16.01 -2.29 -3.58
C PHE A 131 14.75 -1.54 -4.02
N LEU A 132 14.59 -0.27 -3.62
CA LEU A 132 13.51 0.59 -4.08
C LEU A 132 13.48 0.67 -5.62
N ARG A 133 14.63 0.94 -6.24
CA ARG A 133 14.78 1.00 -7.70
C ARG A 133 14.51 -0.35 -8.36
N ALA A 134 15.09 -1.43 -7.84
CA ALA A 134 14.89 -2.78 -8.36
C ALA A 134 13.42 -3.26 -8.32
N VAL A 135 12.59 -2.66 -7.45
CA VAL A 135 11.17 -2.98 -7.35
C VAL A 135 10.30 -2.12 -8.27
N PHE A 136 10.58 -0.83 -8.42
CA PHE A 136 9.72 0.06 -9.22
C PHE A 136 10.18 0.23 -10.68
N GLU A 137 11.49 0.25 -10.95
CA GLU A 137 12.01 0.49 -12.31
C GLU A 137 11.61 -0.62 -13.32
N PRO A 138 11.61 -1.93 -12.97
CA PRO A 138 11.15 -2.97 -13.89
C PRO A 138 9.66 -2.90 -14.25
N LEU A 139 8.86 -2.23 -13.41
CA LEU A 139 7.45 -1.94 -13.68
C LEU A 139 7.27 -0.73 -14.60
N GLY A 140 8.36 -0.07 -15.01
CA GLY A 140 8.36 1.09 -15.91
C GLY A 140 8.18 2.43 -15.20
N TYR A 141 8.39 2.50 -13.88
CA TYR A 141 8.38 3.77 -13.16
C TYR A 141 9.73 4.48 -13.25
N SER A 142 9.69 5.80 -13.40
CA SER A 142 10.79 6.67 -13.00
C SER A 142 10.75 6.83 -11.47
N VAL A 143 11.91 6.77 -10.82
CA VAL A 143 12.02 6.77 -9.36
C VAL A 143 12.97 7.87 -8.90
N GLU A 144 12.42 8.81 -8.15
CA GLU A 144 13.16 9.81 -7.38
C GLU A 144 13.09 9.44 -5.90
N ALA A 145 14.25 9.33 -5.25
CA ALA A 145 14.34 8.95 -3.85
C ALA A 145 15.33 9.87 -3.14
N THR A 146 14.90 10.45 -2.03
CA THR A 146 15.76 11.26 -1.14
C THR A 146 15.79 10.59 0.22
N ARG A 147 16.98 10.17 0.65
CA ARG A 147 17.20 9.60 1.99
C ARG A 147 17.33 10.72 3.02
N HIS A 148 16.79 10.50 4.21
CA HIS A 148 16.87 11.46 5.32
C HIS A 148 17.87 11.02 6.38
N PRO A 149 18.63 11.94 7.00
CA PRO A 149 19.45 11.64 8.17
C PRO A 149 18.58 11.30 9.39
N LEU A 150 19.14 10.62 10.40
CA LEU A 150 18.41 10.33 11.65
C LEU A 150 18.08 11.60 12.45
N ASP A 151 19.04 12.52 12.57
CA ASP A 151 18.84 13.86 13.14
C ASP A 151 19.85 14.81 12.49
N GLU A 152 19.38 15.93 11.94
CA GLU A 152 20.22 16.95 11.30
C GLU A 152 21.22 17.60 12.27
N ARG A 153 20.91 17.59 13.57
CA ARG A 153 21.77 18.17 14.63
C ARG A 153 22.84 17.19 15.13
N PHE A 154 22.69 15.90 14.85
CA PHE A 154 23.63 14.85 15.22
C PHE A 154 24.02 14.00 14.00
N PRO A 155 24.77 14.56 13.03
CA PRO A 155 25.14 13.85 11.80
C PRO A 155 25.91 12.55 12.04
N GLU A 156 26.60 12.43 13.18
CA GLU A 156 27.34 11.23 13.59
C GLU A 156 26.45 10.01 13.83
N TRP A 157 25.12 10.19 14.00
CA TRP A 157 24.17 9.08 14.09
C TRP A 157 23.93 8.43 12.72
N GLY A 158 24.27 9.14 11.64
CA GLY A 158 24.19 8.65 10.28
C GLY A 158 22.78 8.70 9.68
N GLU A 159 22.60 7.91 8.63
CA GLU A 159 21.42 7.95 7.78
C GLU A 159 20.25 7.11 8.32
N SER A 160 19.03 7.65 8.26
CA SER A 160 17.83 6.92 8.65
C SER A 160 17.45 5.86 7.61
N PRO A 161 16.54 4.92 7.92
CA PRO A 161 15.97 4.01 6.94
C PRO A 161 14.84 4.66 6.10
N TYR A 162 14.53 5.94 6.30
CA TYR A 162 13.39 6.61 5.69
C TYR A 162 13.78 7.40 4.44
N PHE A 163 12.88 7.33 3.45
CA PHE A 163 13.03 8.01 2.17
C PHE A 163 11.76 8.81 1.85
N SER A 164 11.93 9.99 1.27
CA SER A 164 10.88 10.57 0.43
C SER A 164 11.02 10.02 -0.98
N VAL A 165 9.96 9.42 -1.50
CA VAL A 165 9.96 8.74 -2.78
C VAL A 165 8.87 9.32 -3.67
N ALA A 166 9.23 9.68 -4.90
CA ALA A 166 8.29 9.97 -5.97
C ALA A 166 8.47 8.93 -7.08
N VAL A 167 7.37 8.30 -7.48
CA VAL A 167 7.33 7.37 -8.62
C VAL A 167 6.39 7.91 -9.67
N SER A 168 6.84 7.96 -10.93
CA SER A 168 6.03 8.47 -12.04
C SER A 168 6.02 7.51 -13.23
N LYS A 169 4.85 7.40 -13.87
CA LYS A 169 4.61 6.51 -15.02
C LYS A 169 3.34 6.93 -15.75
N ASP A 170 3.32 6.76 -17.06
CA ASP A 170 2.10 6.77 -17.85
C ASP A 170 1.37 5.43 -17.66
N THR A 171 0.32 5.42 -16.84
CA THR A 171 -0.40 4.20 -16.48
C THR A 171 -1.85 4.50 -16.07
N THR A 172 -2.65 3.45 -15.89
CA THR A 172 -3.99 3.58 -15.33
C THR A 172 -3.90 3.84 -13.82
N LEU A 173 -4.88 4.56 -13.27
CA LEU A 173 -4.93 4.80 -11.83
C LEU A 173 -5.03 3.49 -11.03
N SER A 174 -5.76 2.51 -11.56
CA SER A 174 -5.93 1.20 -10.92
C SER A 174 -4.60 0.47 -10.78
N GLU A 175 -3.76 0.49 -11.82
CA GLU A 175 -2.45 -0.14 -11.81
C GLU A 175 -1.52 0.55 -10.79
N LEU A 176 -1.45 1.89 -10.81
CA LEU A 176 -0.67 2.65 -9.82
C LEU A 176 -1.08 2.30 -8.38
N LEU A 177 -2.38 2.33 -8.08
CA LEU A 177 -2.89 2.01 -6.75
C LEU A 177 -2.61 0.55 -6.37
N THR A 178 -2.68 -0.37 -7.34
CA THR A 178 -2.37 -1.80 -7.12
C THR A 178 -0.91 -2.00 -6.76
N HIS A 179 0.01 -1.38 -7.51
CA HIS A 179 1.44 -1.43 -7.21
C HIS A 179 1.74 -0.83 -5.84
N LEU A 180 1.20 0.35 -5.51
CA LEU A 180 1.38 0.95 -4.18
C LEU A 180 0.82 0.06 -3.06
N TYR A 181 -0.38 -0.50 -3.24
CA TYR A 181 -1.02 -1.39 -2.28
C TYR A 181 -0.15 -2.60 -1.94
N VAL A 182 0.45 -3.24 -2.96
CA VAL A 182 1.27 -4.45 -2.78
C VAL A 182 2.69 -4.11 -2.31
N LEU A 183 3.32 -3.07 -2.86
CA LEU A 183 4.75 -2.81 -2.70
C LEU A 183 5.10 -1.98 -1.46
N VAL A 184 4.24 -1.07 -1.01
CA VAL A 184 4.53 -0.27 0.20
C VAL A 184 4.85 -1.16 1.43
N PRO A 185 4.08 -2.21 1.75
CA PRO A 185 4.40 -3.12 2.86
C PRO A 185 5.72 -3.90 2.68
N VAL A 186 6.18 -4.09 1.44
CA VAL A 186 7.39 -4.85 1.10
C VAL A 186 8.64 -4.07 1.50
N PHE A 187 8.63 -2.75 1.37
CA PHE A 187 9.77 -1.90 1.78
C PHE A 187 9.94 -1.84 3.29
N ASP A 188 8.81 -1.77 4.01
CA ASP A 188 8.81 -1.76 5.46
C ASP A 188 9.29 -3.11 5.99
N ASN A 189 8.82 -4.25 5.48
CA ASN A 189 9.21 -5.59 5.98
C ASN A 189 8.86 -5.80 7.48
N GLN A 190 7.92 -5.01 8.03
CA GLN A 190 7.38 -5.16 9.38
C GLN A 190 5.85 -5.01 9.40
N LYS A 191 5.11 -6.00 8.91
CA LYS A 191 3.64 -6.00 9.06
C LYS A 191 3.23 -6.09 10.54
N HIS A 192 2.35 -5.17 10.95
CA HIS A 192 1.87 -5.02 12.34
C HIS A 192 0.68 -5.91 12.71
N TYR A 193 0.16 -6.67 11.75
CA TYR A 193 -0.87 -7.70 11.94
C TYR A 193 -0.32 -9.09 11.60
N PHE A 194 -1.08 -10.12 11.98
CA PHE A 194 -0.75 -11.51 11.67
C PHE A 194 -1.02 -11.76 10.18
N VAL A 195 -0.03 -12.31 9.47
CA VAL A 195 -0.15 -12.68 8.05
C VAL A 195 -0.65 -14.14 7.98
N GLY A 196 -1.89 -14.33 7.55
CA GLY A 196 -2.53 -15.63 7.32
C GLY A 196 -2.57 -16.04 5.84
N ASP A 197 -3.28 -17.12 5.53
CA ASP A 197 -3.44 -17.65 4.17
C ASP A 197 -4.19 -16.68 3.25
N ASP A 198 -5.14 -15.94 3.82
CA ASP A 198 -5.89 -14.84 3.20
C ASP A 198 -5.01 -13.69 2.71
N GLU A 199 -3.83 -13.47 3.31
CA GLU A 199 -2.85 -12.49 2.80
C GLU A 199 -2.15 -12.99 1.53
N THR A 200 -1.98 -14.31 1.41
CA THR A 200 -1.47 -14.96 0.20
C THR A 200 -2.47 -14.81 -0.94
N GLU A 201 -3.76 -15.02 -0.68
CA GLU A 201 -4.82 -14.83 -1.69
C GLU A 201 -4.89 -13.38 -2.16
N LYS A 202 -4.78 -12.41 -1.25
CA LYS A 202 -4.70 -10.99 -1.61
C LYS A 202 -3.50 -10.68 -2.49
N LEU A 203 -2.32 -11.23 -2.16
CA LEU A 203 -1.12 -11.05 -2.96
C LEU A 203 -1.31 -11.61 -4.38
N LEU A 204 -1.91 -12.79 -4.52
CA LEU A 204 -2.17 -13.38 -5.83
C LEU A 204 -3.20 -12.57 -6.62
N ALA A 205 -4.33 -12.23 -5.99
CA ALA A 205 -5.40 -11.47 -6.63
C ALA A 205 -4.97 -10.07 -7.10
N ARG A 206 -4.00 -9.45 -6.42
CA ARG A 206 -3.48 -8.11 -6.77
C ARG A 206 -2.16 -8.14 -7.51
N GLY A 207 -1.38 -9.20 -7.34
CA GLY A 207 -0.09 -9.43 -7.99
C GLY A 207 -0.25 -9.87 -9.43
N GLY A 208 -1.26 -10.71 -9.72
CA GLY A 208 -1.59 -11.20 -11.06
C GLY A 208 -0.36 -11.48 -11.95
N ASP A 209 -0.47 -11.10 -13.21
CA ASP A 209 0.58 -11.30 -14.20
C ASP A 209 1.82 -10.42 -13.97
N TRP A 210 1.65 -9.21 -13.42
CA TRP A 210 2.78 -8.29 -13.26
C TRP A 210 3.79 -8.82 -12.24
N LEU A 211 3.30 -9.39 -11.13
CA LEU A 211 4.17 -9.97 -10.10
C LEU A 211 4.82 -11.27 -10.58
N ALA A 212 4.08 -12.09 -11.34
CA ALA A 212 4.62 -13.32 -11.92
C ALA A 212 5.83 -13.05 -12.86
N ASN A 213 5.77 -11.94 -13.60
CA ASN A 213 6.82 -11.50 -14.53
C ASN A 213 7.89 -10.59 -13.88
N HIS A 214 7.74 -10.23 -12.61
CA HIS A 214 8.67 -9.31 -11.95
C HIS A 214 10.01 -9.99 -11.61
N PRO A 215 11.17 -9.36 -11.89
CA PRO A 215 12.47 -9.96 -11.56
C PRO A 215 12.66 -10.18 -10.05
N GLU A 216 12.19 -9.26 -9.23
CA GLU A 216 12.24 -9.35 -7.75
C GLU A 216 11.06 -10.12 -7.13
N LYS A 217 10.30 -10.92 -7.90
CA LYS A 217 9.07 -11.58 -7.41
C LYS A 217 9.26 -12.42 -6.14
N GLU A 218 10.40 -13.09 -6.01
CA GLU A 218 10.72 -13.90 -4.84
C GLU A 218 10.90 -13.04 -3.59
N GLU A 219 11.62 -11.92 -3.70
CA GLU A 219 11.88 -11.03 -2.57
C GLU A 219 10.60 -10.27 -2.18
N ILE A 220 9.82 -9.84 -3.17
CA ILE A 220 8.51 -9.21 -2.96
C ILE A 220 7.59 -10.16 -2.20
N ALA A 221 7.40 -11.40 -2.68
CA ALA A 221 6.54 -12.38 -2.03
C ALA A 221 7.02 -12.72 -0.61
N ARG A 222 8.33 -12.90 -0.43
CA ARG A 222 8.94 -13.22 0.87
C ARG A 222 8.68 -12.12 1.90
N ARG A 223 8.92 -10.85 1.55
CA ARG A 223 8.69 -9.71 2.45
C ARG A 223 7.22 -9.44 2.68
N TYR A 224 6.38 -9.55 1.63
CA TYR A 224 4.94 -9.37 1.75
C TYR A 224 4.32 -10.36 2.74
N LEU A 225 4.81 -11.60 2.76
CA LEU A 225 4.32 -12.67 3.63
C LEU A 225 5.14 -12.83 4.92
N LYS A 226 5.85 -11.78 5.35
CA LYS A 226 6.61 -11.72 6.61
C LYS A 226 7.58 -12.90 6.79
N HIS A 227 8.25 -13.28 5.70
CA HIS A 227 9.23 -14.38 5.65
C HIS A 227 8.68 -15.75 6.08
N ARG A 228 7.36 -15.99 6.02
CA ARG A 228 6.78 -17.31 6.33
C ARG A 228 7.04 -18.31 5.20
N PRO A 229 7.91 -19.34 5.42
CA PRO A 229 8.40 -20.19 4.34
C PRO A 229 7.33 -21.00 3.62
N SER A 230 6.27 -21.42 4.33
CA SER A 230 5.15 -22.12 3.72
C SER A 230 4.36 -21.22 2.75
N LEU A 231 3.95 -20.04 3.24
CA LEU A 231 3.09 -19.12 2.50
C LEU A 231 3.74 -18.57 1.24
N TYR A 232 5.00 -18.10 1.32
CA TYR A 232 5.62 -17.53 0.11
C TYR A 232 6.02 -18.60 -0.91
N ARG A 233 6.38 -19.83 -0.49
CA ARG A 233 6.62 -20.93 -1.42
C ARG A 233 5.34 -21.32 -2.15
N GLU A 234 4.21 -21.33 -1.45
CA GLU A 234 2.90 -21.55 -2.03
C GLU A 234 2.52 -20.44 -3.01
N ALA A 235 2.69 -19.17 -2.62
CA ALA A 235 2.45 -18.02 -3.49
C ALA A 235 3.28 -18.12 -4.79
N LEU A 236 4.58 -18.38 -4.68
CA LEU A 236 5.47 -18.52 -5.84
C LEU A 236 5.08 -19.71 -6.72
N ALA A 237 4.72 -20.85 -6.13
CA ALA A 237 4.27 -22.02 -6.88
C ALA A 237 2.98 -21.74 -7.66
N ARG A 238 2.07 -20.91 -7.13
CA ARG A 238 0.84 -20.50 -7.81
C ARG A 238 1.10 -19.46 -8.92
N LEU A 239 1.93 -18.45 -8.65
CA LEU A 239 2.35 -17.45 -9.64
C LEU A 239 3.01 -18.08 -10.88
N VAL A 240 3.77 -19.17 -10.69
CA VAL A 240 4.40 -19.91 -11.81
C VAL A 240 3.40 -20.83 -12.53
N ARG A 241 2.35 -21.32 -11.86
CA ARG A 241 1.35 -22.21 -12.48
C ARG A 241 0.34 -21.46 -13.36
N GLU A 242 0.08 -20.18 -13.08
CA GLU A 242 -0.80 -19.33 -13.90
C GLU A 242 -0.21 -18.98 -15.28
N GLU A 243 1.02 -19.39 -15.59
CA GLU A 243 1.59 -19.39 -16.96
C GLU A 243 0.89 -20.39 -17.92
N GLN A 244 -0.05 -21.21 -17.44
CA GLN A 244 -0.92 -22.06 -18.29
C GLN A 244 -2.37 -21.56 -18.21
N PRO A 245 -3.06 -21.34 -19.35
CA PRO A 245 -4.33 -20.62 -19.35
C PRO A 245 -5.40 -21.44 -18.63
N ALA A 246 -5.76 -21.00 -17.44
CA ALA A 246 -6.95 -21.45 -16.74
C ALA A 246 -8.13 -20.56 -17.17
N GLU A 247 -9.18 -21.19 -17.70
CA GLU A 247 -10.43 -20.55 -18.10
C GLU A 247 -11.04 -19.77 -16.92
N ALA A 248 -11.47 -18.53 -17.21
CA ALA A 248 -12.01 -17.58 -16.26
C ALA A 248 -13.15 -18.19 -15.43
N ARG A 249 -12.95 -18.25 -14.10
CA ARG A 249 -14.03 -18.41 -13.14
C ARG A 249 -14.30 -17.08 -12.46
N ASP A 250 -15.48 -16.57 -12.75
CA ASP A 250 -16.12 -15.43 -12.10
C ASP A 250 -16.46 -15.83 -10.65
N GLU A 251 -15.52 -15.64 -9.72
CA GLU A 251 -15.77 -15.75 -8.28
C GLU A 251 -15.80 -14.35 -7.67
N LYS A 252 -17.01 -13.97 -7.22
CA LYS A 252 -17.24 -12.74 -6.46
C LYS A 252 -16.32 -12.70 -5.24
N ALA A 253 -15.33 -11.81 -5.27
CA ALA A 253 -14.50 -11.48 -4.12
C ALA A 253 -15.40 -11.13 -2.91
N PRO A 254 -15.21 -11.75 -1.73
CA PRO A 254 -15.91 -11.33 -0.53
C PRO A 254 -15.48 -9.90 -0.19
N GLY A 255 -16.43 -8.97 -0.21
CA GLY A 255 -16.18 -7.55 0.07
C GLY A 255 -15.79 -7.28 1.52
N ASP A 256 -14.98 -6.23 1.69
CA ASP A 256 -14.54 -5.38 2.82
C ASP A 256 -14.90 -5.73 4.29
N ARG A 257 -15.96 -6.50 4.58
CA ARG A 257 -16.25 -7.01 5.93
C ARG A 257 -15.21 -7.99 6.47
N ALA A 258 -14.41 -8.61 5.59
CA ALA A 258 -13.31 -9.48 6.00
C ALA A 258 -12.10 -8.69 6.51
N GLU A 259 -11.93 -7.41 6.14
CA GLU A 259 -10.81 -6.59 6.62
C GLU A 259 -10.95 -6.30 8.14
N GLU A 260 -12.14 -5.93 8.64
CA GLU A 260 -12.39 -5.70 10.07
C GLU A 260 -12.22 -6.97 10.94
N VAL A 261 -12.47 -8.16 10.36
CA VAL A 261 -12.36 -9.43 11.08
C VAL A 261 -10.90 -9.89 11.21
N LEU A 262 -10.06 -9.60 10.22
CA LEU A 262 -8.63 -9.91 10.23
C LEU A 262 -7.79 -8.95 11.10
N GLU A 263 -8.38 -7.84 11.53
CA GLU A 263 -7.80 -6.90 12.49
C GLU A 263 -7.96 -7.34 13.95
N ARG A 264 -8.79 -8.36 14.22
CA ARG A 264 -8.84 -9.00 15.53
C ARG A 264 -7.67 -9.95 15.69
N PRO A 265 -6.78 -9.77 16.68
CA PRO A 265 -5.83 -10.83 17.01
C PRO A 265 -6.61 -12.09 17.40
N LEU A 266 -6.26 -13.23 16.80
CA LEU A 266 -6.78 -14.54 17.17
C LEU A 266 -6.73 -14.72 18.68
N SER A 267 -7.84 -15.16 19.26
CA SER A 267 -7.94 -15.42 20.69
C SER A 267 -7.00 -16.56 21.09
N LEU A 268 -6.57 -16.58 22.35
CA LEU A 268 -5.76 -17.67 22.93
C LEU A 268 -6.42 -19.05 22.74
N HIS A 269 -7.73 -19.11 22.61
CA HIS A 269 -8.49 -20.31 22.33
C HIS A 269 -8.22 -20.85 20.92
N GLU A 270 -8.23 -19.97 19.91
CA GLU A 270 -7.97 -20.34 18.52
C GLU A 270 -6.51 -20.72 18.30
N GLN A 271 -5.57 -20.07 19.00
CA GLN A 271 -4.15 -20.43 18.98
C GLN A 271 -3.86 -21.83 19.56
N ARG A 272 -4.70 -22.32 20.48
CA ARG A 272 -4.54 -23.62 21.12
C ARG A 272 -5.18 -24.78 20.35
N ILE A 273 -6.12 -24.49 19.45
CA ILE A 273 -6.79 -25.52 18.64
C ILE A 273 -5.97 -25.86 17.38
N GLY A 274 -5.07 -24.99 16.94
CA GLY A 274 -4.22 -25.18 15.77
C GLY A 274 -2.77 -25.65 16.04
N ALA A 275 -2.46 -26.11 17.27
CA ALA A 275 -1.14 -26.61 17.67
C ALA A 275 -1.13 -28.12 17.92
#